data_AF-A0A7R9KHJ2-F1
#
_entry.id   AF-A0A7R9KHJ2-F1
#
_cell.length_a   1.000
_cell.length_b   1.000
_cell.length_c   1.000
_cell.angle_alpha   90.00
_cell.angle_beta   90.00
_cell.angle_gamma   90.00
#
_symmetry.space_group_name_H-M   'P 1'
#
loop_
_entity.id
_entity.type
_entity.pdbx_description
1 polymer ?
#
loop_
_entity_poly.entity_id
_entity_poly.type
_entity_poly.pdbx_seq_one_letter_code
_entity_poly.pdbx_strand_id
1 'polypeptide(L)'
;MLMRVFAVYNRLLKAYPLVTQCTTTGVLLGAGDVIAQKVLEKRHDINWKRTAKFAAFGLLFIGPVFRNWILFLERVYGTSGAFTPIKKVLTEQVSYILIKL
;
A
#
# COMPACT_ATOMS: atom_id res chain seq x y z
N MET A 1 17.62 3.44 -16.81
CA MET A 1 16.37 4.20 -16.58
C MET A 1 15.71 3.83 -15.25
N LEU A 2 15.43 2.54 -14.99
CA LEU A 2 14.78 2.05 -13.75
C LEU A 2 15.48 2.46 -12.44
N MET A 3 16.81 2.37 -12.38
CA MET A 3 17.58 2.78 -11.19
C MET A 3 17.38 4.26 -10.82
N ARG A 4 17.16 5.14 -11.82
CA ARG A 4 16.89 6.56 -11.56
C ARG A 4 15.50 6.77 -10.97
N VAL A 5 14.49 6.06 -11.48
CA VAL A 5 13.13 6.09 -10.95
C VAL A 5 13.11 5.57 -9.50
N PHE A 6 13.81 4.47 -9.23
CA PHE A 6 13.93 3.93 -7.88
C PHE A 6 14.64 4.88 -6.91
N ALA A 7 15.71 5.55 -7.36
CA ALA A 7 16.42 6.55 -6.56
C ALA A 7 15.52 7.77 -6.24
N VAL A 8 14.76 8.26 -7.23
CA VAL A 8 13.80 9.36 -7.04
C VAL A 8 12.68 8.95 -6.09
N TYR A 9 12.11 7.75 -6.28
CA TYR A 9 11.11 7.19 -5.37
C TYR A 9 11.62 7.12 -3.93
N ASN A 10 12.81 6.55 -3.71
CA ASN A 10 13.39 6.48 -2.36
C ASN A 10 13.67 7.86 -1.76
N ARG A 11 14.06 8.84 -2.59
CA ARG A 11 14.24 10.22 -2.13
C ARG A 11 12.91 10.84 -1.68
N LEU A 12 11.86 10.66 -2.46
CA LEU A 12 10.50 11.13 -2.12
C LEU A 12 9.95 10.39 -0.90
N LEU A 13 10.18 9.09 -0.80
CA LEU A 13 9.76 8.27 0.34
C LEU A 13 10.41 8.73 1.65
N LYS A 14 11.69 9.14 1.60
CA LYS A 14 12.40 9.69 2.77
C LYS A 14 11.95 11.12 3.10
N ALA A 15 11.76 11.97 2.09
CA ALA A 15 11.40 13.38 2.30
C ALA A 15 9.92 13.57 2.69
N TYR A 16 9.02 12.81 2.07
CA TYR A 16 7.57 12.90 2.24
C TYR A 16 6.95 11.50 2.36
N PRO A 17 7.22 10.76 3.45
CA PRO A 17 6.79 9.37 3.60
C PRO A 17 5.28 9.20 3.55
N LEU A 18 4.51 10.10 4.18
CA LEU A 18 3.04 10.01 4.17
C LEU A 18 2.48 10.19 2.77
N VAL A 19 2.87 11.26 2.08
CA VAL A 19 2.35 11.58 0.74
C VAL A 19 2.75 10.51 -0.25
N THR A 20 4.01 10.05 -0.19
CA THR A 20 4.50 8.99 -1.08
C THR A 20 3.76 7.69 -0.85
N GLN A 21 3.60 7.23 0.41
CA GLN A 21 2.88 6.00 0.71
C GLN A 21 1.40 6.08 0.29
N CYS A 22 0.71 7.16 0.61
CA CYS A 22 -0.70 7.34 0.23
C CYS A 22 -0.87 7.35 -1.30
N THR A 23 0.01 8.07 -2.01
CA THR A 23 0.00 8.11 -3.48
C THR A 23 0.27 6.73 -4.07
N THR A 24 1.28 6.01 -3.56
CA THR A 24 1.57 4.64 -3.99
C THR A 24 0.39 3.70 -3.77
N THR A 25 -0.26 3.75 -2.61
CA THR A 25 -1.45 2.94 -2.31
C THR A 25 -2.60 3.27 -3.26
N GLY A 26 -2.87 4.55 -3.51
CA GLY A 26 -3.90 4.97 -4.46
C GLY A 26 -3.63 4.46 -5.88
N VAL A 27 -2.39 4.59 -6.36
CA VAL A 27 -1.99 4.07 -7.68
C VAL A 27 -2.15 2.55 -7.75
N LEU A 28 -1.73 1.81 -6.71
CA LEU A 28 -1.85 0.36 -6.66
C LEU A 28 -3.31 -0.10 -6.68
N LEU A 29 -4.19 0.53 -5.89
CA LEU A 29 -5.61 0.18 -5.87
C LEU A 29 -6.30 0.52 -7.20
N GLY A 30 -5.98 1.67 -7.79
CA GLY A 30 -6.48 2.04 -9.12
C GLY A 30 -6.02 1.06 -10.21
N ALA A 31 -4.73 0.74 -10.24
CA ALA A 31 -4.18 -0.23 -11.20
C ALA A 31 -4.77 -1.63 -11.00
N GLY A 32 -4.92 -2.07 -9.75
CA GLY A 32 -5.56 -3.34 -9.39
C GLY A 32 -7.01 -3.40 -9.87
N ASP A 33 -7.76 -2.31 -9.73
CA ASP A 33 -9.11 -2.23 -10.27
C ASP A 33 -9.12 -2.33 -11.80
N VAL A 34 -8.25 -1.62 -12.52
CA VAL A 34 -8.13 -1.74 -13.99
C VAL A 34 -7.84 -3.17 -14.42
N ILE A 35 -6.91 -3.85 -13.74
CA ILE A 35 -6.58 -5.25 -13.98
C ILE A 35 -7.81 -6.12 -13.72
N ALA A 36 -8.53 -5.91 -12.62
CA ALA A 36 -9.76 -6.65 -12.32
C ALA A 36 -10.81 -6.45 -13.41
N GLN A 37 -11.03 -5.21 -13.89
CA GLN A 37 -12.02 -4.95 -14.95
C GLN A 37 -11.66 -5.67 -16.25
N LYS A 38 -10.37 -5.68 -16.62
CA LYS A 38 -9.91 -6.21 -17.91
C LYS A 38 -9.69 -7.71 -17.90
N VAL A 39 -9.06 -8.25 -16.85
CA VAL A 39 -8.63 -9.65 -16.79
C VAL A 39 -9.71 -10.53 -16.18
N LEU A 40 -10.31 -10.10 -15.08
CA LEU A 40 -11.29 -10.92 -14.34
C LEU A 40 -12.70 -10.73 -14.91
N GLU A 41 -13.12 -9.48 -15.08
CA GLU A 41 -14.47 -9.14 -15.55
C GLU A 41 -14.58 -9.08 -17.08
N LYS A 42 -13.43 -9.09 -17.80
CA LYS A 42 -13.35 -9.05 -19.27
C LYS A 42 -14.18 -7.92 -19.92
N ARG A 43 -14.26 -6.75 -19.27
CA ARG A 43 -15.00 -5.61 -19.82
C ARG A 43 -14.33 -5.05 -21.07
N HIS A 44 -15.15 -4.75 -22.07
CA HIS A 44 -14.70 -4.05 -23.28
C HIS A 44 -14.17 -2.65 -22.95
N ASP A 45 -14.90 -1.89 -22.13
CA ASP A 45 -14.51 -0.54 -21.72
C ASP A 45 -14.12 -0.48 -20.23
N ILE A 46 -13.15 0.38 -19.91
CA ILE A 46 -12.73 0.62 -18.53
C ILE A 46 -13.68 1.63 -17.89
N ASN A 47 -14.27 1.26 -16.76
CA ASN A 47 -15.02 2.18 -15.92
C ASN A 47 -14.06 3.04 -15.09
N TRP A 48 -13.63 4.16 -15.68
CA TRP A 48 -12.75 5.13 -15.04
C TRP A 48 -13.32 5.74 -13.76
N LYS A 49 -14.65 5.86 -13.64
CA LYS A 49 -15.29 6.35 -12.40
C LYS A 49 -15.05 5.38 -11.25
N ARG A 50 -15.08 4.07 -11.51
CA ARG A 50 -14.79 3.04 -10.51
C ARG A 50 -13.31 3.05 -10.13
N THR A 51 -12.43 3.10 -11.12
CA THR A 51 -10.98 3.18 -10.90
C THR A 51 -10.60 4.42 -10.09
N ALA A 52 -11.18 5.58 -10.40
CA ALA A 52 -10.97 6.81 -9.62
C ALA A 52 -11.42 6.67 -8.17
N LYS A 53 -12.54 5.99 -7.90
CA LYS A 53 -12.98 5.70 -6.53
C LYS A 53 -12.00 4.79 -5.78
N PHE A 54 -11.52 3.72 -6.41
CA PHE A 54 -10.52 2.84 -5.81
C PHE A 54 -9.20 3.58 -5.54
N ALA A 55 -8.75 4.41 -6.48
CA ALA A 55 -7.56 5.22 -6.31
C ALA A 55 -7.71 6.25 -5.18
N ALA A 56 -8.83 6.98 -5.14
CA ALA A 56 -9.13 7.93 -4.08
C ALA A 56 -9.26 7.25 -2.71
N PHE A 57 -9.89 6.07 -2.66
CA PHE A 57 -10.00 5.28 -1.44
C PHE A 57 -8.61 4.81 -0.95
N GLY A 58 -7.76 4.36 -1.87
CA GLY A 58 -6.38 4.01 -1.57
C GLY A 58 -5.56 5.19 -1.05
N LEU A 59 -5.75 6.37 -1.63
CA LEU A 59 -4.99 7.57 -1.29
C LEU A 59 -5.46 8.19 0.03
N LEU A 60 -6.77 8.33 0.24
CA LEU A 60 -7.32 9.10 1.36
C LEU A 60 -7.60 8.25 2.61
N PHE A 61 -7.82 6.95 2.47
CA PHE A 61 -8.23 6.09 3.58
C PHE A 61 -7.21 4.99 3.84
N ILE A 62 -6.97 4.10 2.87
CA ILE A 62 -6.10 2.94 3.09
C ILE A 62 -4.65 3.37 3.34
N GLY A 63 -4.15 4.36 2.60
CA GLY A 63 -2.79 4.89 2.78
C GLY A 63 -2.52 5.36 4.22
N PRO A 64 -3.33 6.27 4.78
CA PRO A 64 -3.20 6.70 6.17
C PRO A 64 -3.37 5.56 7.19
N VAL A 65 -4.34 4.66 7.00
CA VAL A 65 -4.56 3.51 7.90
C VAL A 65 -3.34 2.61 7.92
N PHE A 66 -2.81 2.26 6.75
CA PHE A 66 -1.65 1.39 6.60
C PHE A 66 -0.39 2.02 7.21
N ARG A 67 -0.21 3.33 7.04
CA ARG A 67 0.89 4.07 7.69
C ARG A 67 0.80 4.00 9.21
N ASN A 68 -0.40 4.24 9.78
CA ASN A 68 -0.59 4.16 11.23
C ASN A 68 -0.33 2.74 11.75
N TRP A 69 -0.73 1.71 11.00
CA TRP A 69 -0.43 0.33 11.35
C TRP A 69 1.08 0.05 11.39
N ILE A 70 1.84 0.51 10.38
CA ILE A 70 3.31 0.36 10.37
C ILE A 70 3.94 1.10 11.54
N LEU A 71 3.51 2.34 11.83
CA LEU A 71 4.02 3.11 12.96
C LEU A 71 3.72 2.43 14.30
N PHE A 72 2.54 1.81 14.43
CA PHE A 72 2.19 1.00 15.59
C PHE A 72 3.14 -0.21 15.74
N LEU A 73 3.39 -0.95 14.66
CA LEU A 73 4.34 -2.07 14.68
C LEU A 73 5.77 -1.63 14.99
N GLU A 74 6.19 -0.46 14.50
CA GLU A 74 7.47 0.16 14.87
C GLU A 74 7.53 0.53 16.36
N ARG A 75 6.43 1.03 16.92
CA ARG A 75 6.35 1.36 18.35
C ARG A 75 6.42 0.13 19.24
N VAL A 76 5.79 -0.98 18.83
CA VAL A 76 5.74 -2.23 19.60
C VAL A 76 7.05 -3.02 19.50
N TYR A 77 7.63 -3.15 18.31
CA TYR A 77 8.78 -4.04 18.07
C TYR A 77 10.11 -3.31 17.83
N GLY A 78 10.09 -1.98 17.76
CA GLY A 78 11.25 -1.16 17.43
C GLY A 78 11.65 -1.24 15.95
N THR A 79 12.76 -0.59 15.62
CA THR A 79 13.33 -0.53 14.27
C THR A 79 14.61 -1.36 14.11
N SER A 80 15.18 -1.86 15.21
CA SER A 80 16.53 -2.42 15.24
C SER A 80 16.57 -3.71 16.05
N GLY A 81 16.81 -4.83 15.36
CA GLY A 81 16.91 -6.17 15.97
C GLY A 81 16.84 -7.26 14.90
N ALA A 82 17.66 -8.30 15.02
CA ALA A 82 17.75 -9.39 14.03
C ALA A 82 16.40 -10.11 13.80
N PHE A 83 15.56 -10.18 14.83
CA PHE A 83 14.25 -10.83 14.79
C PHE A 83 13.07 -9.85 14.64
N THR A 84 13.31 -8.54 14.64
CA THR A 84 12.26 -7.52 14.52
C THR A 84 11.44 -7.65 13.22
N PRO A 85 12.05 -7.91 12.04
CA PRO A 85 11.29 -8.12 10.80
C PRO A 85 10.36 -9.34 10.89
N ILE A 86 10.84 -10.44 11.47
CA ILE A 86 10.06 -11.68 11.62
C ILE A 86 8.85 -11.44 12.53
N LYS A 87 9.04 -10.76 13.67
CA LYS A 87 7.95 -10.41 14.58
C LYS A 87 6.89 -9.55 13.89
N LYS A 88 7.30 -8.53 13.13
CA LYS A 88 6.37 -7.67 12.37
C LYS A 88 5.57 -8.47 11.33
N VAL A 89 6.24 -9.32 10.56
CA VAL A 89 5.59 -10.18 9.56
C VAL A 89 4.58 -11.13 10.21
N LEU A 90 4.94 -11.80 11.30
CA LEU A 90 4.02 -12.70 12.00
C LEU A 90 2.78 -11.96 12.52
N THR A 91 2.97 -10.78 13.11
CA THR A 91 1.84 -9.95 13.57
C THR A 91 0.95 -9.53 12.41
N GLU A 92 1.52 -9.13 11.26
CA GLU A 92 0.73 -8.84 10.05
C GLU A 92 -0.08 -10.07 9.58
N GLN A 93 0.52 -11.26 9.54
CA GLN A 93 -0.18 -12.49 9.13
C GLN A 93 -1.30 -12.86 10.10
N VAL A 94 -1.08 -12.75 11.41
CA VAL A 94 -2.10 -13.03 12.42
C VAL A 94 -3.25 -12.03 12.33
N SER A 95 -2.96 -10.73 12.21
CA SER A 95 -4.00 -9.72 12.04
C SER A 95 -4.85 -9.97 10.80
N TYR A 96 -4.23 -10.38 9.69
CA TYR A 96 -4.96 -10.74 8.47
C TYR A 96 -5.89 -11.95 8.66
N ILE A 97 -5.41 -13.01 9.32
CA ILE A 97 -6.23 -14.20 9.61
C ILE A 97 -7.42 -13.84 10.50
N LEU A 98 -7.21 -13.04 11.55
CA LEU A 98 -8.27 -12.62 12.48
C LEU A 98 -9.35 -11.77 11.81
N ILE A 99 -9.00 -10.90 10.87
CA ILE A 99 -9.97 -10.08 10.12
C ILE A 99 -10.84 -10.93 9.18
N LYS A 100 -10.36 -12.12 8.80
CA LYS A 100 -11.02 -12.99 7.82
C LYS A 100 -11.92 -14.07 8.45
N LEU A 101 -11.88 -14.22 9.77
CA LEU A 101 -12.77 -15.06 10.59
C LEU A 101 -14.08 -14.31 10.89
#